data_AF-A0A3L6RTS1-F1
#
_entry.id   AF-A0A3L6RTS1-F1
#
_cell.length_a   1.000
_cell.length_b   1.000
_cell.length_c   1.000
_cell.angle_alpha   90.00
_cell.angle_beta   90.00
_cell.angle_gamma   90.00
#
_symmetry.space_group_name_H-M   'P 1'
#
loop_
_entity.id
_entity.type
_entity.pdbx_description
1 polymer ?
#
loop_
_entity_poly.entity_id
_entity_poly.type
_entity_poly.pdbx_seq_one_letter_code
_entity_poly.pdbx_strand_id
1 'polypeptide(L)'
;MATPTIILVPVHLISLLEAAKRLLAHAGRALSLTMLVMRPPTEYLAAEIEDHVRREEAFGLDVRFVHLPAMDHSMDFTGIEEFVSRFVQVHAPHVRVAISRSTSPVAAVVLDFFCTTLIDVCRDLAVPA
;
A
#
# COMPACT_ATOMS: atom_id res chain seq x y z
N MET A 1 11.60 -14.74 -16.54
CA MET A 1 11.67 -13.42 -15.87
C MET A 1 10.70 -13.45 -14.71
N ALA A 2 10.99 -12.78 -13.59
CA ALA A 2 10.03 -12.68 -12.49
C ALA A 2 8.78 -11.92 -12.94
N THR A 3 7.60 -12.38 -12.54
CA THR A 3 6.33 -11.71 -12.85
C THR A 3 6.34 -10.30 -12.26
N PRO A 4 6.08 -9.24 -13.05
CA PRO A 4 6.04 -7.88 -12.53
C PRO A 4 4.94 -7.71 -11.49
N THR A 5 5.13 -6.77 -10.57
CA THR A 5 4.17 -6.46 -9.51
C THR A 5 3.68 -5.03 -9.60
N ILE A 6 2.39 -4.82 -9.29
CA ILE A 6 1.84 -3.50 -9.00
C ILE A 6 1.79 -3.36 -7.48
N ILE A 7 2.37 -2.27 -6.97
CA ILE A 7 2.35 -1.95 -5.55
C ILE A 7 1.15 -1.06 -5.25
N LEU A 8 0.30 -1.46 -4.31
CA LEU A 8 -0.84 -0.69 -3.84
C LEU A 8 -0.49 0.02 -2.54
N VAL A 9 -0.79 1.31 -2.43
CA VAL A 9 -0.61 2.09 -1.20
C VAL A 9 -1.94 2.66 -0.71
N PRO A 10 -2.69 1.92 0.12
CA PRO A 10 -4.02 2.31 0.58
C PRO A 10 -3.99 3.21 1.82
N VAL A 11 -4.97 4.12 1.90
CA VAL A 11 -5.56 4.55 3.18
C VAL A 11 -6.93 3.87 3.36
N HIS A 12 -7.65 3.64 2.27
CA HIS A 12 -8.89 2.85 2.20
C HIS A 12 -8.61 1.45 1.65
N LEU A 13 -8.08 0.58 2.53
CA LEU A 13 -7.55 -0.74 2.17
C LEU A 13 -8.54 -1.62 1.41
N ILE A 14 -9.75 -1.79 1.93
CA ILE A 14 -10.73 -2.73 1.38
C ILE A 14 -11.11 -2.35 -0.05
N SER A 15 -11.43 -1.08 -0.31
CA SER A 15 -11.84 -0.63 -1.65
C SER A 15 -10.70 -0.73 -2.67
N LEU A 16 -9.48 -0.35 -2.29
CA LEU A 16 -8.34 -0.45 -3.21
C LEU A 16 -8.00 -1.91 -3.52
N LEU A 17 -8.08 -2.78 -2.51
CA LEU A 17 -7.90 -4.21 -2.69
C LEU A 17 -8.94 -4.80 -3.64
N GLU A 18 -10.22 -4.50 -3.46
CA GLU A 18 -11.29 -5.00 -4.35
C GLU A 18 -11.12 -4.51 -5.79
N ALA A 19 -10.72 -3.25 -5.99
CA ALA A 19 -10.39 -2.74 -7.31
C ALA A 19 -9.20 -3.49 -7.92
N ALA A 20 -8.17 -3.76 -7.13
CA ALA A 20 -6.97 -4.45 -7.60
C ALA A 20 -7.22 -5.94 -7.89
N LYS A 21 -8.05 -6.63 -7.11
CA LYS A 21 -8.50 -8.00 -7.43
C LYS A 21 -9.20 -8.06 -8.79
N ARG A 22 -10.06 -7.08 -9.09
CA ARG A 22 -10.69 -6.97 -10.41
C ARG A 22 -9.66 -6.76 -11.51
N LEU A 23 -8.64 -5.93 -11.28
CA LEU A 23 -7.54 -5.74 -12.22
C LEU A 23 -6.77 -7.06 -12.48
N LEU A 24 -6.44 -7.82 -11.44
CA LEU A 24 -5.80 -9.14 -11.58
C LEU A 24 -6.64 -10.11 -12.40
N ALA A 25 -7.95 -10.17 -12.14
CA ALA A 25 -8.86 -11.05 -12.88
C ALA A 25 -8.83 -10.78 -14.39
N HIS A 26 -8.63 -9.52 -14.81
CA HIS A 26 -8.50 -9.16 -16.23
C HIS A 26 -7.08 -9.35 -16.78
N ALA A 27 -6.06 -9.14 -15.95
CA ALA A 27 -4.65 -9.29 -16.33
C ALA A 27 -4.19 -10.76 -16.42
N GLY A 28 -4.95 -11.70 -15.83
CA GLY A 28 -4.56 -13.10 -15.75
C GLY A 28 -3.26 -13.27 -14.95
N ARG A 29 -2.30 -14.02 -15.49
CA ARG A 29 -1.00 -14.29 -14.84
C ARG A 29 0.13 -13.33 -15.26
N ALA A 30 -0.21 -12.23 -15.93
CA ALA A 30 0.78 -11.29 -16.45
C ALA A 30 1.38 -10.38 -15.37
N LEU A 31 0.67 -10.18 -14.26
CA LEU A 31 1.00 -9.27 -13.17
C LEU A 31 0.66 -9.93 -11.83
N SER A 32 1.36 -9.49 -10.78
CA SER A 32 1.07 -9.82 -9.38
C SER A 32 0.72 -8.54 -8.61
N LEU A 33 0.13 -8.66 -7.42
CA LEU A 33 -0.12 -7.52 -6.54
C LEU A 33 0.70 -7.60 -5.26
N THR A 34 1.20 -6.44 -4.85
CA THR A 34 1.77 -6.25 -3.52
C THR A 34 1.03 -5.10 -2.85
N MET A 35 0.40 -5.32 -1.70
CA MET A 35 -0.25 -4.27 -0.93
C MET A 35 0.59 -3.87 0.27
N LEU A 36 0.91 -2.60 0.37
CA LEU A 36 1.56 -2.05 1.57
C LEU A 36 0.50 -1.80 2.64
N VAL A 37 0.76 -2.26 3.86
CA VAL A 37 -0.15 -2.10 5.00
C VAL A 37 0.51 -1.14 5.98
N MET A 38 0.00 0.09 6.03
CA MET A 38 0.37 1.07 7.06
C MET A 38 -0.47 0.79 8.31
N ARG A 39 0.17 0.62 9.47
CA ARG A 39 -0.56 0.39 10.72
C ARG A 39 -1.33 1.66 11.11
N PRO A 40 -2.66 1.62 11.22
CA PRO A 40 -3.45 2.79 11.58
C PRO A 40 -3.21 3.18 13.05
N PRO A 41 -3.54 4.43 13.43
CA PRO A 41 -3.19 4.97 14.74
C PRO A 41 -3.99 4.39 15.92
N THR A 42 -5.10 3.71 15.66
CA THR A 42 -5.96 3.13 16.71
C THR A 42 -5.91 1.60 16.64
N GLU A 43 -5.88 0.96 17.82
CA GLU A 43 -5.86 -0.51 17.90
C GLU A 43 -7.12 -1.16 17.32
N TYR A 44 -8.27 -0.47 17.38
CA TYR A 44 -9.51 -0.94 16.77
C TYR A 44 -9.37 -1.06 15.24
N LEU A 45 -8.90 0.00 14.58
CA LEU A 45 -8.69 -0.01 13.13
C LEU A 45 -7.56 -0.98 12.73
N ALA A 46 -6.53 -1.08 13.57
CA ALA A 46 -5.42 -2.02 13.34
C ALA A 46 -5.94 -3.46 13.36
N ALA A 47 -6.73 -3.84 14.36
CA ALA A 47 -7.34 -5.16 14.44
C ALA A 47 -8.29 -5.44 13.26
N GLU A 48 -9.08 -4.45 12.82
CA GLU A 48 -9.95 -4.58 11.66
C GLU A 48 -9.17 -4.86 10.36
N ILE A 49 -8.09 -4.10 10.14
CA ILE A 49 -7.20 -4.29 8.98
C ILE A 49 -6.52 -5.67 9.04
N GLU A 50 -5.94 -6.05 10.18
CA GLU A 50 -5.27 -7.34 10.34
C GLU A 50 -6.22 -8.51 10.12
N ASP A 51 -7.46 -8.41 10.62
CA ASP A 51 -8.48 -9.43 10.40
C ASP A 51 -8.92 -9.50 8.93
N HIS A 52 -8.93 -8.38 8.22
CA HIS A 52 -9.18 -8.38 6.78
C HIS A 52 -8.02 -9.03 6.01
N VAL A 53 -6.78 -8.59 6.25
CA VAL A 53 -5.56 -9.17 5.65
C VAL A 53 -5.51 -10.68 5.85
N ARG A 54 -5.71 -11.15 7.08
CA ARG A 54 -5.70 -12.58 7.43
C ARG A 54 -6.74 -13.39 6.65
N ARG A 55 -7.95 -12.84 6.48
CA ARG A 55 -9.00 -13.49 5.68
C ARG A 55 -8.57 -13.61 4.23
N GLU A 56 -8.06 -12.52 3.66
CA GLU A 56 -7.63 -12.44 2.27
C GLU A 56 -6.48 -13.39 1.95
N GLU A 57 -5.50 -13.50 2.84
CA GLU A 57 -4.42 -14.48 2.73
C GLU A 57 -4.93 -15.93 2.77
N ALA A 58 -5.95 -16.21 3.60
CA ALA A 58 -6.56 -17.54 3.69
C ALA A 58 -7.36 -17.92 2.44
N PHE A 59 -7.95 -16.96 1.72
CA PHE A 59 -8.65 -17.20 0.46
C PHE A 59 -7.71 -17.43 -0.73
N GLY A 60 -6.39 -17.32 -0.54
CA GLY A 60 -5.38 -17.72 -1.52
C GLY A 60 -5.34 -16.83 -2.76
N LEU A 61 -5.72 -15.57 -2.63
CA LEU A 61 -5.56 -14.58 -3.69
C LEU A 61 -4.08 -14.27 -3.91
N ASP A 62 -3.69 -14.02 -5.16
CA ASP A 62 -2.31 -13.71 -5.57
C ASP A 62 -1.90 -12.26 -5.20
N VAL A 63 -2.18 -11.90 -3.95
CA VAL A 63 -1.90 -10.58 -3.35
C VAL A 63 -0.95 -10.78 -2.17
N ARG A 64 0.22 -10.17 -2.26
CA ARG A 64 1.19 -10.16 -1.17
C ARG A 64 0.96 -8.96 -0.27
N PHE A 65 0.80 -9.17 1.02
CA PHE A 65 0.72 -8.09 2.00
C PHE A 65 2.10 -7.79 2.59
N VAL A 66 2.44 -6.51 2.73
CA VAL A 66 3.70 -6.05 3.32
C VAL A 66 3.41 -4.99 4.36
N HIS A 67 3.51 -5.36 5.63
CA HIS A 67 3.32 -4.45 6.75
C HIS A 67 4.52 -3.51 6.84
N LEU A 68 4.26 -2.20 6.81
CA LEU A 68 5.27 -1.19 7.04
C LEU A 68 5.52 -1.03 8.54
N PRO A 69 6.72 -0.59 8.96
CA PRO A 69 6.98 -0.27 10.34
C PRO A 69 5.97 0.73 10.90
N ALA A 70 5.56 0.52 12.16
CA ALA A 70 4.70 1.47 12.86
C ALA A 70 5.45 2.78 13.10
N MET A 71 4.75 3.90 12.88
CA MET A 71 5.27 5.24 13.09
C MET A 71 4.63 5.86 14.31
N ASP A 72 5.30 6.83 14.94
CA ASP A 72 4.66 7.66 15.95
C ASP A 72 3.55 8.51 15.30
N HIS A 73 2.43 8.64 15.99
CA HIS A 73 1.25 9.38 15.54
C HIS A 73 1.04 10.66 16.35
N SER A 74 1.99 11.05 17.20
CA SER A 74 2.01 12.32 17.93
C SER A 74 2.24 13.50 16.96
N MET A 75 1.25 13.75 16.10
CA MET A 75 1.25 14.85 15.15
C MET A 75 0.23 15.89 15.62
N ASP A 76 0.64 17.15 15.67
CA ASP A 76 -0.30 18.26 15.72
C ASP A 76 -0.93 18.41 14.33
N PHE A 77 -2.26 18.32 14.25
CA PHE A 77 -3.04 18.49 13.04
C PHE A 77 -4.33 19.25 13.33
N THR A 78 -4.82 19.96 12.32
CA THR A 78 -6.03 20.80 12.43
C THR A 78 -7.28 20.08 11.93
N GLY A 79 -7.10 19.07 11.07
CA GLY A 79 -8.18 18.30 10.43
C GLY A 79 -7.76 16.90 10.03
N ILE A 80 -8.75 16.07 9.68
CA ILE A 80 -8.52 14.66 9.37
C ILE A 80 -7.74 14.48 8.06
N GLU A 81 -7.97 15.34 7.08
CA GLU A 81 -7.27 15.30 5.79
C GLU A 81 -5.79 15.61 5.96
N GLU A 82 -5.46 16.61 6.80
CA GLU A 82 -4.08 16.96 7.15
C GLU A 82 -3.42 15.81 7.92
N PHE A 83 -4.13 15.23 8.89
CA PHE A 83 -3.65 14.08 9.64
C PHE A 83 -3.29 12.91 8.72
N VAL A 84 -4.20 12.51 7.84
CA VAL A 84 -3.98 11.38 6.92
C VAL A 84 -2.83 11.68 5.96
N SER A 85 -2.78 12.88 5.39
CA SER A 85 -1.69 13.25 4.47
C SER A 85 -0.31 13.20 5.15
N ARG A 86 -0.19 13.77 6.37
CA ARG A 86 1.06 13.71 7.14
C ARG A 86 1.40 12.29 7.58
N PHE A 87 0.39 11.51 7.99
CA PHE A 87 0.54 10.10 8.34
C PHE A 87 1.13 9.30 7.17
N VAL A 88 0.64 9.51 5.94
CA VAL A 88 1.24 8.86 4.76
C VAL A 88 2.65 9.37 4.50
N GLN A 89 2.86 10.69 4.62
CA GLN A 89 4.17 11.30 4.37
C GLN A 89 5.27 10.73 5.27
N VAL A 90 5.00 10.49 6.56
CA VAL A 90 6.01 9.91 7.47
C VAL A 90 6.40 8.47 7.09
N HIS A 91 5.56 7.75 6.33
CA HIS A 91 5.88 6.41 5.82
C HIS A 91 6.69 6.43 4.52
N ALA A 92 6.95 7.59 3.90
CA ALA A 92 7.66 7.70 2.62
C ALA A 92 9.02 6.95 2.58
N PRO A 93 9.88 6.99 3.62
CA PRO A 93 11.12 6.22 3.64
C PRO A 93 10.87 4.69 3.59
N HIS A 94 9.82 4.22 4.25
CA HIS A 94 9.46 2.79 4.27
C HIS A 94 8.86 2.33 2.95
N VAL A 95 8.02 3.16 2.31
CA VAL A 95 7.51 2.90 0.96
C VAL A 95 8.67 2.82 -0.04
N ARG A 96 9.63 3.76 0.03
CA ARG A 96 10.84 3.74 -0.80
C ARG A 96 11.61 2.43 -0.68
N VAL A 97 11.81 1.96 0.55
CA VAL A 97 12.49 0.69 0.82
C VAL A 97 11.70 -0.49 0.28
N ALA A 98 10.37 -0.50 0.45
CA ALA A 98 9.51 -1.57 -0.06
C ALA A 98 9.56 -1.70 -1.58
N ILE A 99 9.51 -0.56 -2.31
CA ILE A 99 9.66 -0.53 -3.77
C ILE A 99 11.06 -0.99 -4.18
N SER A 100 12.10 -0.41 -3.58
CA SER A 100 13.50 -0.67 -3.96
C SER A 100 13.96 -2.09 -3.67
N ARG A 101 13.38 -2.75 -2.66
CA ARG A 101 13.70 -4.14 -2.27
C ARG A 101 12.71 -5.16 -2.81
N SER A 102 11.81 -4.74 -3.70
CA SER A 102 10.88 -5.68 -4.34
C SER A 102 11.67 -6.75 -5.10
N THR A 103 11.32 -8.01 -4.85
CA THR A 103 11.90 -9.17 -5.55
C THR A 103 11.39 -9.29 -6.99
N SER A 104 10.25 -8.66 -7.27
CA SER A 104 9.65 -8.58 -8.61
C SER A 104 9.85 -7.18 -9.19
N PRO A 105 10.06 -7.04 -10.51
CA PRO A 105 10.05 -5.75 -11.17
C PRO A 105 8.76 -5.00 -10.85
N VAL A 106 8.87 -3.77 -10.35
CA VAL A 106 7.69 -2.94 -10.02
C VAL A 106 7.23 -2.23 -11.30
N ALA A 107 6.05 -2.58 -11.80
CA ALA A 107 5.51 -2.02 -13.03
C ALA A 107 4.87 -0.64 -12.81
N ALA A 108 4.20 -0.46 -11.66
CA ALA A 108 3.56 0.77 -11.24
C ALA A 108 3.28 0.74 -9.74
N VAL A 109 3.03 1.92 -9.18
CA VAL A 109 2.44 2.11 -7.86
C VAL A 109 1.03 2.68 -8.06
N VAL A 110 0.03 2.15 -7.35
CA VAL A 110 -1.32 2.71 -7.33
C VAL A 110 -1.54 3.34 -5.96
N LEU A 111 -1.83 4.64 -5.98
CA LEU A 111 -1.97 5.46 -4.79
C LEU A 111 -3.45 5.68 -4.47
N ASP A 112 -3.80 5.60 -3.18
CA ASP A 112 -5.01 6.24 -2.66
C ASP A 112 -4.93 7.76 -2.86
N PHE A 113 -6.08 8.44 -2.89
CA PHE A 113 -6.18 9.89 -3.03
C PHE A 113 -5.33 10.65 -2.00
N PHE A 114 -5.26 10.14 -0.77
CA PHE A 114 -4.48 10.77 0.30
C PHE A 114 -2.96 10.47 0.23
N CYS A 115 -2.54 9.58 -0.67
CA CYS A 115 -1.16 9.12 -0.77
C CYS A 115 -0.30 9.89 -1.78
N THR A 116 -0.77 11.05 -2.26
CA THR A 116 -0.08 11.85 -3.28
C THR A 116 1.30 12.36 -2.84
N THR A 117 1.56 12.45 -1.53
CA THR A 117 2.89 12.77 -0.98
C THR A 117 3.96 11.73 -1.35
N LEU A 118 3.56 10.54 -1.83
CA LEU A 118 4.46 9.47 -2.25
C LEU A 118 4.82 9.52 -3.75
N ILE A 119 4.25 10.45 -4.52
CA ILE A 119 4.59 10.60 -5.95
C ILE A 119 6.08 10.91 -6.12
N ASP A 120 6.68 11.72 -5.25
CA ASP A 120 8.12 12.02 -5.32
C ASP A 120 8.98 10.77 -5.07
N VAL A 121 8.55 9.85 -4.19
CA VAL A 121 9.23 8.56 -3.99
C VAL A 121 9.21 7.74 -5.29
N CYS A 122 8.06 7.69 -5.96
CA CYS A 122 7.91 6.94 -7.22
C CYS A 122 8.74 7.57 -8.35
N ARG A 123 8.73 8.91 -8.45
CA ARG A 123 9.55 9.68 -9.39
C ARG A 123 11.04 9.40 -9.19
N ASP A 124 11.52 9.48 -7.96
CA ASP A 124 12.94 9.27 -7.63
C ASP A 124 13.41 7.84 -7.96
N LEU A 125 12.50 6.86 -7.91
CA LEU A 125 12.77 5.47 -8.25
C LEU A 125 12.47 5.15 -9.72
N ALA A 126 12.06 6.13 -10.52
CA ALA A 126 11.62 5.98 -11.91
C ALA A 126 10.50 4.92 -12.09
N VAL A 127 9.58 4.85 -11.14
CA VAL A 127 8.40 3.97 -11.18
C VAL A 127 7.15 4.81 -11.46
N PRO A 128 6.29 4.42 -12.41
CA PRO A 128 5.02 5.10 -12.66
C PRO A 128 4.11 5.07 -11.42
N ALA A 129 3.41 6.18 -11.14
CA ALA A 129 2.40 6.31 -10.09
C ALA A 129 1.15 7.03 -10.61
#